data_AF-A0A6F9AUI1-F1
#
_entry.id   AF-A0A6F9AUI1-F1
#
_cell.length_a   1.000
_cell.length_b   1.000
_cell.length_c   1.000
_cell.angle_alpha   90.00
_cell.angle_beta   90.00
_cell.angle_gamma   90.00
#
_symmetry.space_group_name_H-M   'P 1'
#
loop_
_entity.id
_entity.type
_entity.pdbx_description
1 polymer ?
#
loop_
_entity_poly.entity_id
_entity_poly.type
_entity_poly.pdbx_seq_one_letter_code
_entity_poly.pdbx_strand_id
1 'polypeptide(L)'
;MDDDLHGPALPPGYTAEPSSSDEEEEEEDEEVIGPMPAQGAIQDSDGPEEVVRETWMTELPPTLQHIGLGARTFKKRAGPESKDRSLWTDTPADRERKLRERLEGKKSEEIESVPQLSHKELQMAEKVSKYNLKKRKLDEGAKSVERRAFDRDQDLQVNKFDEAQKQRLLKKSQELNTRFGHSKEKMFL
;
A
#
# COMPACT_ATOMS: atom_id res chain seq x y z
N MET A 1 -28.68 -20.04 -27.59
CA MET A 1 -27.55 -20.07 -26.64
C MET A 1 -27.02 -18.67 -26.67
N ASP A 2 -27.67 -17.82 -25.89
CA ASP A 2 -27.36 -16.40 -25.81
C ASP A 2 -26.24 -16.27 -24.78
N ASP A 3 -25.02 -16.02 -25.26
CA ASP A 3 -23.88 -15.68 -24.42
C ASP A 3 -24.11 -14.27 -23.86
N ASP A 4 -24.85 -14.21 -22.75
CA ASP A 4 -24.99 -13.01 -21.94
C ASP A 4 -23.59 -12.60 -21.44
N LEU A 5 -22.99 -11.65 -22.16
CA LEU A 5 -21.70 -11.03 -21.87
C LEU A 5 -21.80 -10.20 -20.58
N HIS A 6 -21.75 -10.89 -19.43
CA HIS A 6 -21.77 -10.28 -18.11
C HIS A 6 -20.44 -9.56 -17.83
N GLY A 7 -20.32 -8.33 -18.32
CA GLY A 7 -19.18 -7.46 -18.07
C GLY A 7 -19.51 -6.00 -18.43
N PRO A 8 -18.77 -5.02 -17.88
CA PRO A 8 -18.94 -3.63 -18.28
C PRO A 8 -18.68 -3.49 -19.79
N ALA A 9 -19.60 -2.86 -20.50
CA ALA A 9 -19.45 -2.59 -21.92
C ALA A 9 -18.22 -1.70 -22.17
N LEU A 10 -17.49 -1.99 -23.25
CA LEU A 10 -16.36 -1.16 -23.69
C LEU A 10 -16.86 0.25 -24.06
N PRO A 11 -16.06 1.30 -23.83
CA PRO A 11 -16.44 2.66 -24.18
C PRO A 11 -16.68 2.80 -25.69
N PRO A 12 -17.65 3.64 -26.11
CA PRO A 12 -17.93 3.87 -27.53
C PRO A 12 -16.69 4.47 -28.21
N GLY A 13 -16.21 3.82 -29.27
CA GLY A 13 -15.02 4.23 -30.04
C GLY A 13 -13.74 3.42 -29.78
N TYR A 14 -13.80 2.35 -28.99
CA TYR A 14 -12.66 1.44 -28.82
C TYR A 14 -12.46 0.56 -30.07
N THR A 15 -11.29 0.65 -30.71
CA THR A 15 -10.78 -0.29 -31.73
C THR A 15 -9.68 -1.15 -31.10
N ALA A 16 -9.80 -2.48 -31.21
CA ALA A 16 -8.73 -3.38 -30.82
C ALA A 16 -7.68 -3.41 -31.94
N GLU A 17 -6.59 -2.68 -31.77
CA GLU A 17 -5.45 -2.78 -32.70
C GLU A 17 -4.83 -4.18 -32.60
N PRO A 18 -4.48 -4.82 -33.72
CA PRO A 18 -3.73 -6.07 -33.69
C PRO A 18 -2.39 -5.81 -33.00
N SER A 19 -2.04 -6.71 -32.06
CA SER A 19 -0.74 -6.73 -31.39
C SER A 19 0.38 -6.67 -32.44
N SER A 20 1.10 -5.56 -32.47
CA SER A 20 2.26 -5.31 -33.35
C SER A 20 3.36 -6.31 -33.01
N SER A 21 3.40 -7.42 -33.74
CA SER A 21 4.55 -8.32 -33.83
C SER A 21 5.20 -8.01 -35.18
N ASP A 22 6.12 -7.05 -35.16
CA ASP A 22 6.97 -6.73 -36.31
C ASP A 22 8.16 -7.69 -36.26
N GLU A 23 8.27 -8.55 -37.27
CA GLU A 23 9.42 -9.42 -37.52
C GLU A 23 10.52 -8.55 -38.16
N GLU A 24 11.37 -7.95 -37.32
CA GLU A 24 12.65 -7.41 -37.76
C GLU A 24 13.77 -8.30 -37.20
N GLU A 25 14.50 -8.96 -38.11
CA GLU A 25 15.75 -9.67 -37.83
C GLU A 25 16.83 -8.65 -37.45
N GLU A 26 16.99 -8.38 -36.16
CA GLU A 26 18.22 -7.80 -35.61
C GLU A 26 18.90 -8.86 -34.71
N GLU A 27 19.99 -9.44 -35.24
CA GLU A 27 20.99 -10.12 -34.44
C GLU A 27 21.69 -9.05 -33.59
N GLU A 28 21.53 -9.10 -32.26
CA GLU A 28 22.57 -8.85 -31.22
C GLU A 28 21.90 -8.70 -29.83
N ASP A 29 22.34 -9.55 -28.90
CA ASP A 29 22.32 -9.41 -27.44
C ASP A 29 20.99 -9.59 -26.67
N GLU A 30 20.55 -10.84 -26.53
CA GLU A 30 19.61 -11.23 -25.44
C GLU A 30 20.30 -11.11 -24.06
N GLU A 31 20.22 -9.94 -23.42
CA GLU A 31 20.41 -9.85 -21.98
C GLU A 31 19.16 -10.41 -21.28
N VAL A 32 19.12 -11.74 -21.14
CA VAL A 32 18.16 -12.46 -20.29
C VAL A 32 18.35 -11.99 -18.85
N ILE A 33 17.44 -11.16 -18.37
CA ILE A 33 17.43 -10.64 -17.01
C ILE A 33 17.06 -11.79 -16.04
N GLY A 34 18.06 -12.57 -15.63
CA GLY A 34 18.01 -13.52 -14.50
C GLY A 34 18.47 -14.94 -14.83
N PRO A 35 19.06 -15.69 -13.87
CA PRO A 35 19.46 -17.07 -14.10
C PRO A 35 18.22 -17.94 -14.31
N MET A 36 18.02 -18.46 -15.53
CA MET A 36 17.05 -19.51 -15.78
C MET A 36 17.50 -20.78 -15.02
N PRO A 37 16.64 -21.39 -14.20
CA PRO A 37 17.01 -22.61 -13.51
C PRO A 37 17.33 -23.71 -14.53
N ALA A 38 18.46 -24.39 -14.34
CA ALA A 38 18.85 -25.50 -15.20
C ALA A 38 17.77 -26.60 -15.11
N GLN A 39 17.23 -27.00 -16.26
CA GLN A 39 16.34 -28.15 -16.37
C GLN A 39 17.18 -29.42 -16.18
N GLY A 40 17.45 -29.76 -14.93
CA GLY A 40 18.03 -31.03 -14.54
C GLY A 40 16.99 -32.13 -14.69
N ALA A 41 17.33 -33.19 -15.42
CA ALA A 41 16.58 -34.43 -15.39
C ALA A 41 16.57 -34.99 -13.97
N ILE A 42 15.43 -34.92 -13.29
CA ILE A 42 15.20 -35.60 -12.02
C ILE A 42 14.99 -37.07 -12.36
N GLN A 43 15.93 -37.91 -11.93
CA GLN A 43 15.81 -39.36 -11.99
C GLN A 43 14.81 -39.78 -10.91
N ASP A 44 13.63 -40.24 -11.34
CA ASP A 44 12.60 -40.78 -10.46
C ASP A 44 13.04 -42.16 -9.92
N SER A 45 13.55 -42.20 -8.69
CA SER A 45 13.78 -43.45 -7.96
C SER A 45 13.31 -43.34 -6.51
N ASP A 46 12.00 -43.20 -6.32
CA ASP A 46 11.23 -43.88 -5.28
C ASP A 46 9.74 -43.67 -5.61
N GLY A 47 8.87 -44.63 -5.26
CA GLY A 47 7.43 -44.56 -5.58
C GLY A 47 6.76 -43.27 -5.09
N PRO A 48 5.56 -42.90 -5.58
CA PRO A 48 4.94 -41.63 -5.24
C PRO A 48 4.57 -41.62 -3.76
N GLU A 49 5.50 -41.16 -2.93
CA GLU A 49 5.20 -40.58 -1.63
C GLU A 49 4.30 -39.39 -1.97
N GLU A 50 2.99 -39.58 -1.83
CA GLU A 50 2.02 -38.52 -2.08
C GLU A 50 2.54 -37.29 -1.35
N VAL A 51 2.76 -36.19 -2.08
CA VAL A 51 3.31 -34.97 -1.51
C VAL A 51 2.25 -34.39 -0.58
N VAL A 52 2.18 -34.94 0.64
CA VAL A 52 1.22 -34.54 1.66
C VAL A 52 1.70 -33.20 2.16
N ARG A 53 0.88 -32.19 1.89
CA ARG A 53 1.09 -30.85 2.40
C ARG A 53 1.08 -30.88 3.92
N GLU A 54 2.08 -30.26 4.52
CA GLU A 54 2.18 -30.13 5.98
C GLU A 54 0.89 -29.55 6.58
N THR A 55 0.55 -30.00 7.79
CA THR A 55 -0.74 -29.69 8.43
C THR A 55 -1.04 -28.20 8.57
N TRP A 56 -0.02 -27.34 8.69
CA TRP A 56 -0.21 -25.89 8.75
C TRP A 56 -0.67 -25.26 7.41
N MET A 57 -0.51 -25.98 6.29
CA MET A 57 -0.96 -25.55 4.96
C MET A 57 -2.37 -26.02 4.62
N THR A 58 -2.83 -27.12 5.22
CA THR A 58 -4.12 -27.74 4.89
C THR A 58 -5.16 -27.55 5.98
N GLU A 59 -4.74 -27.50 7.25
CA GLU A 59 -5.62 -27.33 8.39
C GLU A 59 -5.56 -25.90 8.93
N LEU A 60 -6.72 -25.25 8.95
CA LEU A 60 -6.86 -23.98 9.63
C LEU A 60 -6.66 -24.16 11.14
N PRO A 61 -5.97 -23.23 11.83
CA PRO A 61 -5.87 -23.25 13.27
C PRO A 61 -7.26 -23.36 13.93
N PRO A 62 -7.41 -24.02 15.09
CA PRO A 62 -8.70 -24.22 15.76
C PRO A 62 -9.52 -22.93 15.96
N THR A 63 -8.84 -21.79 16.07
CA THR A 63 -9.48 -20.47 16.22
C THR A 63 -10.11 -19.91 14.94
N LEU A 64 -9.73 -20.43 13.76
CA LEU A 64 -10.11 -19.91 12.44
C LEU A 64 -10.90 -20.91 11.59
N GLN A 65 -11.24 -22.09 12.12
CA GLN A 65 -11.98 -23.15 11.40
C GLN A 65 -13.30 -22.67 10.76
N HIS A 66 -13.94 -21.64 11.34
CA HIS A 66 -15.23 -21.12 10.89
C HIS A 66 -15.11 -19.91 9.94
N ILE A 67 -13.89 -19.52 9.56
CA ILE A 67 -13.67 -18.32 8.75
C ILE A 67 -13.61 -18.71 7.28
N GLY A 68 -14.57 -18.19 6.50
CA GLY A 68 -14.49 -18.22 5.03
C GLY A 68 -14.97 -19.50 4.34
N LEU A 69 -15.30 -20.56 5.08
CA LEU A 69 -15.83 -21.83 4.54
C LEU A 69 -17.36 -21.93 4.56
N GLY A 70 -18.06 -20.84 4.87
CA GLY A 70 -19.52 -20.75 4.86
C GLY A 70 -20.00 -19.33 4.52
N ALA A 71 -21.30 -19.14 4.31
CA ALA A 71 -21.89 -17.85 3.97
C ALA A 71 -21.48 -16.77 4.97
N ARG A 72 -20.73 -15.77 4.49
CA ARG A 72 -20.16 -14.72 5.33
C ARG A 72 -21.25 -13.70 5.65
N THR A 73 -21.65 -13.60 6.91
CA THR A 73 -22.53 -12.54 7.41
C THR A 73 -21.73 -11.48 8.16
N PHE A 74 -22.15 -10.21 8.10
CA PHE A 74 -21.51 -9.15 8.87
C PHE A 74 -21.68 -9.39 10.38
N LYS A 75 -20.60 -9.23 11.15
CA LYS A 75 -20.61 -9.36 12.61
C LYS A 75 -21.41 -8.19 13.20
N LYS A 76 -22.61 -8.45 13.74
CA LYS A 76 -23.52 -7.43 14.31
C LYS A 76 -23.04 -6.79 15.62
N ARG A 77 -21.99 -7.34 16.24
CA ARG A 77 -21.38 -6.82 17.48
C ARG A 77 -19.88 -6.69 17.24
N ALA A 78 -19.27 -5.64 17.81
CA ALA A 78 -17.81 -5.56 17.87
C ALA A 78 -17.27 -6.89 18.43
N GLY A 79 -16.22 -7.42 17.80
CA GLY A 79 -15.69 -8.74 18.14
C GLY A 79 -15.28 -8.84 19.62
N PRO A 80 -15.07 -10.05 20.14
CA PRO A 80 -14.66 -10.26 21.54
C PRO A 80 -13.47 -9.36 21.89
N GLU A 81 -13.51 -8.73 23.06
CA GLU A 81 -12.49 -7.81 23.60
C GLU A 81 -11.11 -8.48 23.78
N SER A 82 -11.01 -9.79 23.65
CA SER A 82 -9.79 -10.57 23.88
C SER A 82 -8.71 -10.46 22.79
N LYS A 83 -8.84 -9.54 21.84
CA LYS A 83 -7.78 -9.29 20.85
C LYS A 83 -7.65 -7.79 20.66
N ASP A 84 -6.57 -7.23 21.17
CA ASP A 84 -6.25 -5.81 21.12
C ASP A 84 -6.33 -5.28 19.69
N ARG A 85 -7.50 -4.72 19.36
CA ARG A 85 -7.73 -3.97 18.12
C ARG A 85 -7.08 -2.58 18.19
N SER A 86 -6.61 -2.19 19.38
CA SER A 86 -5.96 -0.91 19.69
C SER A 86 -4.77 -0.58 18.80
N LEU A 87 -4.14 -1.56 18.15
CA LEU A 87 -3.02 -1.32 17.24
C LEU A 87 -3.45 -0.65 15.93
N TRP A 88 -4.69 -0.84 15.46
CA TRP A 88 -5.18 -0.28 14.20
C TRP A 88 -6.48 0.52 14.33
N THR A 89 -7.29 0.29 15.37
CA THR A 89 -8.57 1.01 15.55
C THR A 89 -8.47 2.28 16.38
N ASP A 90 -7.29 2.60 16.92
CA ASP A 90 -7.11 3.69 17.89
C ASP A 90 -6.55 4.94 17.23
N THR A 91 -7.29 6.04 17.35
CA THR A 91 -6.85 7.37 16.93
C THR A 91 -5.73 7.87 17.86
N PRO A 92 -4.88 8.83 17.44
CA PRO A 92 -3.87 9.42 18.32
C PRO A 92 -4.43 9.96 19.64
N ALA A 93 -5.63 10.54 19.60
CA ALA A 93 -6.33 11.03 20.79
C ALA A 93 -6.85 9.89 21.69
N ASP A 94 -7.32 8.78 21.11
CA ASP A 94 -7.73 7.62 21.90
C ASP A 94 -6.54 6.93 22.59
N ARG A 95 -5.38 6.89 21.94
CA ARG A 95 -4.15 6.36 22.55
C ARG A 95 -3.76 7.16 23.78
N GLU A 96 -3.76 8.49 23.67
CA GLU A 96 -3.45 9.39 24.78
C GLU A 96 -4.46 9.27 25.93
N ARG A 97 -5.75 9.19 25.60
CA ARG A 97 -6.82 8.98 26.59
C ARG A 97 -6.67 7.66 27.34
N LYS A 98 -6.43 6.55 26.63
CA LYS A 98 -6.20 5.23 27.25
C LYS A 98 -4.93 5.19 28.09
N LEU A 99 -3.85 5.83 27.62
CA LEU A 99 -2.61 5.97 28.39
C LEU A 99 -2.86 6.70 29.71
N ARG A 100 -3.62 7.79 29.67
CA ARG A 100 -3.97 8.57 30.86
C ARG A 100 -4.89 7.81 31.81
N GLU A 101 -5.89 7.11 31.29
CA GLU A 101 -6.78 6.23 32.07
C GLU A 101 -6.02 5.08 32.76
N ARG A 102 -5.03 4.46 32.09
CA ARG A 102 -4.14 3.45 32.71
C ARG A 102 -3.25 4.01 33.83
N LEU A 103 -2.89 5.29 33.76
CA LEU A 103 -2.07 5.94 34.79
C LEU A 103 -2.91 6.40 35.98
N GLU A 104 -4.14 6.86 35.73
CA GLU A 104 -5.07 7.34 36.75
C GLU A 104 -5.86 6.18 37.43
N GLY A 105 -5.97 5.01 36.79
CA GLY A 105 -6.73 3.85 37.27
C GLY A 105 -5.99 2.84 38.16
N LYS A 106 -4.74 3.07 38.57
CA LYS A 106 -3.99 2.09 39.39
C LYS A 106 -4.33 2.18 40.89
N LYS A 107 -5.38 1.47 41.31
CA LYS A 107 -5.43 0.76 42.60
C LYS A 107 -5.64 -0.74 42.34
N SER A 108 -4.65 -1.37 41.71
CA SER A 108 -4.36 -2.79 41.79
C SER A 108 -3.07 -3.02 41.03
N GLU A 109 -2.00 -3.26 41.76
CA GLU A 109 -0.77 -3.80 41.20
C GLU A 109 -1.08 -5.21 40.70
N GLU A 110 -1.21 -5.37 39.39
CA GLU A 110 -0.89 -6.62 38.73
C GLU A 110 0.27 -6.31 37.79
N ILE A 111 1.47 -6.57 38.29
CA ILE A 111 2.67 -6.62 37.45
C ILE A 111 2.46 -7.90 36.64
N GLU A 112 1.80 -7.77 35.48
CA GLU A 112 1.78 -8.82 34.47
C GLU A 112 3.22 -9.29 34.28
N SER A 113 3.47 -10.57 34.52
CA SER A 113 4.79 -11.15 34.26
C SER A 113 5.05 -10.97 32.77
N VAL A 114 5.85 -9.96 32.43
CA VAL A 114 6.28 -9.70 31.06
C VAL A 114 6.73 -11.04 30.48
N PRO A 115 6.13 -11.50 29.35
CA PRO A 115 6.55 -12.74 28.73
C PRO A 115 8.06 -12.70 28.56
N GLN A 116 8.78 -13.55 29.31
CA GLN A 116 10.23 -13.60 29.20
C GLN A 116 10.54 -14.10 27.80
N LEU A 117 11.01 -13.17 26.96
CA LEU A 117 11.42 -13.48 25.60
C LEU A 117 12.43 -14.63 25.64
N SER A 118 12.24 -15.61 24.76
CA SER A 118 13.12 -16.75 24.66
C SER A 118 14.56 -16.27 24.38
N HIS A 119 15.55 -17.04 24.82
CA HIS A 119 16.97 -16.71 24.56
C HIS A 119 17.26 -16.47 23.07
N LYS A 120 16.55 -17.18 22.18
CA LYS A 120 16.65 -17.03 20.73
C LYS A 120 16.16 -15.66 20.25
N GLU A 121 15.07 -15.15 20.81
CA GLU A 121 14.51 -13.83 20.47
C GLU A 121 15.42 -12.70 20.95
N LEU A 122 16.02 -12.83 22.14
CA LEU A 122 17.00 -11.87 22.64
C LEU A 122 18.24 -11.78 21.73
N GLN A 123 18.78 -12.93 21.33
CA GLN A 123 19.90 -12.97 20.38
C GLN A 123 19.52 -12.38 19.01
N MET A 124 18.30 -12.65 18.54
CA MET A 124 17.80 -12.08 17.28
C MET A 124 17.65 -10.57 17.38
N ALA A 125 17.06 -10.06 18.46
CA ALA A 125 16.90 -8.64 18.71
C ALA A 125 18.26 -7.92 18.78
N GLU A 126 19.25 -8.53 19.43
CA GLU A 126 20.62 -8.01 19.47
C GLU A 126 21.28 -7.97 18.08
N LYS A 127 21.12 -9.03 17.28
CA LYS A 127 21.63 -9.06 15.89
C LYS A 127 20.98 -7.98 15.03
N VAL A 128 19.66 -7.83 15.11
CA VAL A 128 18.88 -6.84 14.37
C VAL A 128 19.27 -5.42 14.80
N SER A 129 19.42 -5.17 16.10
CA SER A 129 19.81 -3.85 16.60
C SER A 129 21.23 -3.47 16.16
N LYS A 130 22.20 -4.39 16.21
CA LYS A 130 23.55 -4.18 15.70
C LYS A 130 23.57 -3.90 14.20
N TYR A 131 22.81 -4.66 13.41
CA TYR A 131 22.69 -4.44 11.97
C TYR A 131 22.07 -3.08 11.64
N ASN A 132 20.97 -2.74 12.31
CA ASN A 132 20.29 -1.45 12.13
C ASN A 132 21.19 -0.27 12.54
N LEU A 133 21.92 -0.39 13.65
CA LEU A 133 22.86 0.66 14.07
C LEU A 133 23.99 0.82 13.06
N LYS A 134 24.54 -0.29 12.56
CA LYS A 134 25.59 -0.28 11.53
C LYS A 134 25.11 0.34 10.21
N LYS A 135 23.90 0.01 9.77
CA LYS A 135 23.32 0.54 8.53
C LYS A 135 22.91 2.00 8.67
N ARG A 136 22.26 2.39 9.77
CA ARG A 136 21.88 3.79 10.03
C ARG A 136 23.10 4.71 10.17
N LYS A 137 24.18 4.26 10.83
CA LYS A 137 25.41 5.07 10.95
C LYS A 137 26.16 5.28 9.63
N LEU A 138 25.98 4.43 8.63
CA LEU A 138 26.54 4.65 7.30
C LEU A 138 25.79 5.77 6.56
N ASP A 139 24.51 5.95 6.85
CA ASP A 139 23.68 7.01 6.27
C ASP A 139 23.84 8.37 6.99
N GLU A 140 24.29 8.38 8.24
CA GLU A 140 24.51 9.60 9.06
C GLU A 140 25.76 10.41 8.69
N GLY A 141 26.65 9.88 7.84
CA GLY A 141 27.81 10.60 7.30
C GLY A 141 27.43 11.67 6.25
N ALA A 142 26.24 11.57 5.69
CA ALA A 142 25.61 12.64 4.91
C ALA A 142 24.65 13.37 5.87
N LYS A 143 24.85 14.68 6.08
CA LYS A 143 23.93 15.55 6.84
C LYS A 143 22.50 15.13 6.52
N SER A 144 21.72 14.76 7.54
CA SER A 144 20.37 14.23 7.36
C SER A 144 19.55 15.21 6.52
N VAL A 145 19.41 14.91 5.22
CA VAL A 145 18.48 15.60 4.36
C VAL A 145 17.11 15.12 4.82
N GLU A 146 16.54 15.84 5.79
CA GLU A 146 15.14 15.65 6.14
C GLU A 146 14.34 15.75 4.86
N ARG A 147 13.48 14.75 4.61
CA ARG A 147 12.67 14.72 3.40
C ARG A 147 11.76 15.94 3.40
N ARG A 148 12.12 16.93 2.59
CA ARG A 148 11.32 18.12 2.31
C ARG A 148 9.96 17.68 1.77
N ALA A 149 8.89 18.35 2.20
CA ALA A 149 7.56 18.09 1.65
C ALA A 149 7.54 18.31 0.14
N PHE A 150 6.72 17.54 -0.57
CA PHE A 150 6.56 17.66 -2.02
C PHE A 150 6.00 19.05 -2.37
N ASP A 151 6.77 19.83 -3.11
CA ASP A 151 6.37 21.13 -3.64
C ASP A 151 6.17 21.00 -5.14
N ARG A 152 4.93 21.15 -5.59
CA ARG A 152 4.57 21.03 -7.00
C ARG A 152 5.41 21.94 -7.90
N ASP A 153 5.78 23.15 -7.49
CA ASP A 153 6.50 24.08 -8.36
C ASP A 153 8.00 23.76 -8.48
N GLN A 154 8.55 23.07 -7.47
CA GLN A 154 9.96 22.67 -7.42
C GLN A 154 10.19 21.23 -7.88
N ASP A 155 9.30 20.33 -7.48
CA ASP A 155 9.45 18.88 -7.66
C ASP A 155 8.74 18.38 -8.91
N LEU A 156 7.69 19.08 -9.36
CA LEU A 156 7.07 18.76 -10.63
C LEU A 156 7.80 19.50 -11.75
N GLN A 157 8.49 18.74 -12.60
CA GLN A 157 9.13 19.24 -13.82
C GLN A 157 8.08 19.53 -14.91
N VAL A 158 7.08 20.35 -14.60
CA VAL A 158 6.16 20.87 -15.62
C VAL A 158 6.86 21.98 -16.40
N ASN A 159 6.53 22.10 -17.69
CA ASN A 159 6.92 23.25 -18.51
C ASN A 159 6.45 24.53 -17.84
N LYS A 160 7.37 25.19 -17.13
CA LYS A 160 7.14 26.40 -16.37
C LYS A 160 6.75 27.47 -17.39
N PHE A 161 5.46 27.76 -17.49
CA PHE A 161 5.00 28.93 -18.23
C PHE A 161 5.78 30.12 -17.68
N ASP A 162 6.38 30.90 -18.56
CA ASP A 162 7.15 32.09 -18.18
C ASP A 162 6.29 32.94 -17.24
N GLU A 163 6.84 33.32 -16.08
CA GLU A 163 6.05 33.93 -15.00
C GLU A 163 5.40 35.23 -15.51
N ALA A 164 6.07 35.93 -16.42
CA ALA A 164 5.53 37.07 -17.13
C ALA A 164 4.27 36.75 -17.95
N GLN A 165 4.23 35.60 -18.64
CA GLN A 165 3.05 35.16 -19.39
C GLN A 165 1.89 34.80 -18.45
N LYS A 166 2.17 34.13 -17.32
CA LYS A 166 1.18 33.83 -16.28
C LYS A 166 0.58 35.11 -15.70
N GLN A 167 1.41 36.10 -15.35
CA GLN A 167 0.96 37.39 -14.82
C GLN A 167 0.15 38.19 -15.84
N ARG A 168 0.55 38.18 -17.13
CA ARG A 168 -0.21 38.82 -18.21
C ARG A 168 -1.59 38.20 -18.38
N LEU A 169 -1.69 36.87 -18.32
CA LEU A 169 -2.98 36.18 -18.40
C LEU A 169 -3.88 36.51 -17.21
N LEU A 170 -3.31 36.52 -15.99
CA LEU A 170 -4.03 36.87 -14.77
C LEU A 170 -4.58 38.32 -14.84
N LYS A 171 -3.74 39.28 -15.25
CA LYS A 171 -4.15 40.69 -15.44
C LYS A 171 -5.26 40.82 -16.48
N LYS A 172 -5.12 40.14 -17.63
CA LYS A 172 -6.13 40.13 -18.69
C LYS A 172 -7.47 39.54 -18.21
N SER A 173 -7.45 38.57 -17.31
CA SER A 173 -8.67 37.99 -16.73
C SER A 173 -9.38 38.92 -15.74
N GLN A 174 -8.63 39.76 -15.01
CA GLN A 174 -9.20 40.70 -14.03
C GLN A 174 -10.14 41.72 -14.68
N GLU A 175 -9.81 42.15 -15.91
CA GLU A 175 -10.62 43.07 -16.72
C GLU A 175 -11.94 42.45 -17.18
N LEU A 176 -12.09 41.11 -17.15
CA LEU A 176 -13.35 40.45 -17.53
C LEU A 176 -14.48 40.72 -16.53
N ASN A 177 -14.15 40.98 -15.26
CA ASN A 177 -15.13 41.25 -14.20
C ASN A 177 -15.88 42.58 -14.39
N THR A 178 -15.34 43.50 -15.20
CA THR A 178 -15.97 44.80 -15.50
C THR A 178 -16.50 44.87 -16.93
N ARG A 179 -16.15 43.91 -17.78
CA ARG A 179 -16.61 43.84 -19.17
C ARG A 179 -18.08 43.45 -19.31
N PHE A 180 -18.62 42.73 -18.34
CA PHE A 180 -20.04 42.51 -18.23
C PHE A 180 -20.62 43.60 -17.34
N GLY A 181 -21.25 44.61 -17.96
CA GLY A 181 -21.97 45.63 -17.23
C GLY A 181 -23.08 44.98 -16.39
N HIS A 182 -23.21 45.40 -15.14
CA HIS A 182 -24.31 44.96 -14.28
C HIS A 182 -25.60 45.63 -14.78
N SER A 183 -26.27 45.03 -15.76
CA SER A 183 -27.55 45.55 -16.26
C SER A 183 -28.58 45.50 -15.13
N LYS A 184 -28.99 46.67 -14.63
CA LYS A 184 -30.13 46.85 -13.72
C LYS A 184 -31.43 47.18 -14.46
N GLU A 185 -31.46 46.99 -15.78
CA GLU A 185 -32.63 47.34 -16.60
C GLU A 185 -33.22 46.07 -17.24
N LYS A 186 -34.51 45.86 -16.98
CA LYS A 186 -35.32 44.68 -17.32
C LYS A 186 -35.65 44.57 -18.82
N MET A 187 -36.24 43.43 -19.17
CA MET A 187 -37.21 43.13 -20.26
C MET A 187 -36.65 42.17 -21.31
N PHE A 188 -37.32 41.08 -21.75
CA PHE A 188 -38.75 40.85 -21.99
C PHE A 188 -39.17 39.38 -21.73
N LEU A 189 -40.49 39.17 -21.61
CA LEU A 189 -41.19 37.88 -21.71
C LEU A 189 -41.38 37.52 -23.21
#